data_AF-A0A1W4X8B7-F1
#
_entry.id   AF-A0A1W4X8B7-F1
#
_cell.length_a   1.000
_cell.length_b   1.000
_cell.length_c   1.000
_cell.angle_alpha   90.00
_cell.angle_beta   90.00
_cell.angle_gamma   90.00
#
_symmetry.space_group_name_H-M   'P 1'
#
loop_
_entity.id
_entity.type
_entity.pdbx_description
1 polymer ?
#
loop_
_entity_poly.entity_id
_entity_poly.type
_entity_poly.pdbx_seq_one_letter_code
_entity_poly.pdbx_strand_id
1 'polypeptide(L)'
;METNPISLTDKINKLGSDDCHNQVICEEKTFNGVEITKLSKSQMKKYQKMLRWQARKADKRAKEREKLRKRKIEAKINNISLGPSRKELKRKKMIDSNCKISVVIDLSFDDLMIPKDLAKLIKQVLRVYTENRRATNPMQLYVTNFNGKSKTEMEKHNGYENWDINFCEESYINIFPIENLIYLTSESDNIIEKLDHNKVYVIGGLVDHNAHKGLCYRKAVKEGIAHGQLPISNFFSIKYRKVFTINQE
;
A
#
# COMPACT_ATOMS: atom_id res chain seq x y z
N MET A 1 -43.83 -49.80 35.82
CA MET A 1 -42.71 -49.25 36.60
C MET A 1 -42.37 -47.92 35.98
N GLU A 2 -43.02 -46.88 36.49
CA GLU A 2 -42.71 -45.49 36.21
C GLU A 2 -41.37 -45.15 36.86
N THR A 3 -40.48 -44.45 36.16
CA THR A 3 -39.66 -43.40 36.77
C THR A 3 -39.26 -42.37 35.74
N ASN A 4 -39.56 -41.13 36.09
CA ASN A 4 -39.47 -39.88 35.37
C ASN A 4 -38.06 -39.45 34.91
N PRO A 5 -38.00 -38.50 33.96
CA PRO A 5 -36.77 -37.93 33.41
C PRO A 5 -36.02 -37.03 34.41
N ILE A 6 -34.70 -37.09 34.34
CA ILE A 6 -33.76 -36.34 35.19
C ILE A 6 -33.88 -34.84 34.92
N SER A 7 -34.11 -34.11 36.00
CA SER A 7 -34.25 -32.65 36.12
C SER A 7 -32.99 -31.87 35.69
N LEU A 8 -33.24 -30.68 35.15
CA LEU A 8 -32.31 -29.69 34.60
C LEU A 8 -31.45 -28.97 35.67
N THR A 9 -31.06 -29.62 36.77
CA THR A 9 -30.49 -28.94 37.95
C THR A 9 -29.13 -29.42 38.47
N ASP A 10 -28.42 -30.33 37.77
CA ASP A 10 -27.16 -30.92 38.27
C ASP A 10 -25.92 -30.69 37.37
N LYS A 11 -25.73 -29.46 36.86
CA LYS A 11 -24.46 -29.06 36.19
C LYS A 11 -23.82 -27.81 36.78
N ILE A 12 -23.87 -27.68 38.10
CA ILE A 12 -23.13 -26.67 38.84
C ILE A 12 -22.41 -27.36 40.01
N ASN A 13 -21.07 -27.27 39.99
CA ASN A 13 -20.09 -27.58 41.07
C ASN A 13 -19.44 -28.97 41.16
N LYS A 14 -18.29 -29.12 40.49
CA LYS A 14 -16.96 -29.56 41.02
C LYS A 14 -16.00 -29.70 39.81
N LEU A 15 -15.09 -28.75 39.54
CA LEU A 15 -13.70 -28.66 40.05
C LEU A 15 -13.04 -30.05 40.11
N GLY A 16 -11.96 -30.37 39.40
CA GLY A 16 -11.07 -29.63 38.52
C GLY A 16 -9.76 -30.42 38.41
N SER A 17 -9.03 -30.30 37.30
CA SER A 17 -7.58 -30.52 37.21
C SER A 17 -7.10 -30.27 35.77
N ASP A 18 -5.97 -29.58 35.69
CA ASP A 18 -5.06 -29.46 34.54
C ASP A 18 -5.37 -28.38 33.49
N ASP A 19 -5.03 -27.14 33.83
CA ASP A 19 -4.09 -26.35 33.01
C ASP A 19 -3.65 -25.08 33.76
N CYS A 20 -2.51 -25.16 34.45
CA CYS A 20 -1.79 -24.01 34.98
C CYS A 20 -1.01 -23.36 33.84
N HIS A 21 -1.63 -22.47 33.07
CA HIS A 21 -0.90 -21.47 32.30
C HIS A 21 -0.78 -20.19 33.13
N ASN A 22 0.35 -20.14 33.83
CA ASN A 22 0.81 -19.05 34.65
C ASN A 22 0.84 -17.75 33.83
N GLN A 23 -0.20 -16.93 33.96
CA GLN A 23 -0.27 -15.61 33.34
C GLN A 23 0.60 -14.66 34.17
N VAL A 24 1.88 -14.60 33.85
CA VAL A 24 2.80 -13.59 34.37
C VAL A 24 2.33 -12.23 33.85
N ILE A 25 1.55 -11.51 34.64
CA ILE A 25 1.33 -10.07 34.46
C ILE A 25 2.63 -9.40 34.89
N CYS A 26 3.57 -9.25 33.96
CA CYS A 26 4.67 -8.31 34.14
C CYS A 26 4.06 -6.91 34.13
N GLU A 27 3.95 -6.29 35.30
CA GLU A 27 3.74 -4.85 35.44
C GLU A 27 4.84 -4.13 34.66
N GLU A 28 4.55 -3.62 33.47
CA GLU A 28 5.47 -2.70 32.79
C GLU A 28 5.54 -1.41 33.61
N LYS A 29 6.46 -1.38 34.60
CA LYS A 29 6.75 -0.22 35.45
C LYS A 29 7.36 0.95 34.69
N THR A 30 7.58 0.80 33.39
CA THR A 30 8.23 1.79 32.52
C THR A 30 7.39 2.07 31.27
N PHE A 31 7.42 3.33 30.81
CA PHE A 31 6.85 3.76 29.53
C PHE A 31 7.99 4.35 28.68
N ASN A 32 8.24 3.74 27.51
CA ASN A 32 9.40 4.04 26.65
C ASN A 32 10.74 4.00 27.40
N GLY A 33 10.94 3.00 28.27
CA GLY A 33 12.18 2.81 29.04
C GLY A 33 12.36 3.73 30.25
N VAL A 34 11.36 4.58 30.58
CA VAL A 34 11.39 5.44 31.78
C VAL A 34 10.33 4.97 32.77
N GLU A 35 10.69 4.85 34.04
CA GLU A 35 9.74 4.52 35.11
C GLU A 35 8.52 5.46 35.10
N ILE A 36 7.32 4.89 35.24
CA ILE A 36 6.06 5.65 35.15
C ILE A 36 6.02 6.81 36.15
N THR A 37 6.60 6.62 37.33
CA THR A 37 6.69 7.63 38.41
C THR A 37 7.63 8.79 38.07
N LYS A 38 8.56 8.61 37.13
CA LYS A 38 9.57 9.60 36.70
C LYS A 38 9.27 10.25 35.35
N LEU A 39 8.07 10.03 34.80
CA LEU A 39 7.70 10.61 33.51
C LEU A 39 7.55 12.14 33.61
N SER A 40 8.14 12.86 32.65
CA SER A 40 7.85 14.29 32.46
C SER A 40 6.37 14.53 32.14
N LYS A 41 5.88 15.76 32.35
CA LYS A 41 4.49 16.15 32.02
C LYS A 41 4.07 15.76 30.59
N SER A 42 4.98 15.87 29.61
CA SER A 42 4.72 15.49 28.22
C SER A 42 4.63 13.97 28.04
N GLN A 43 5.54 13.21 28.66
CA GLN A 43 5.52 11.74 28.62
C GLN A 43 4.29 11.18 29.35
N MET A 44 3.92 11.73 30.50
CA MET A 44 2.72 11.33 31.23
C MET A 44 1.45 11.56 30.41
N LYS A 45 1.36 12.68 29.67
CA LYS A 45 0.27 12.94 28.73
C LYS A 45 0.22 11.89 27.59
N LYS A 46 1.37 11.46 27.07
CA LYS A 46 1.45 10.39 26.05
C LYS A 46 1.00 9.04 26.63
N TYR A 47 1.44 8.70 27.84
CA TYR A 47 1.05 7.47 28.54
C TYR A 47 -0.47 7.42 28.79
N GLN A 48 -1.05 8.49 29.34
CA GLN A 48 -2.51 8.59 29.53
C GLN A 48 -3.29 8.51 28.20
N LYS A 49 -2.72 9.02 27.10
CA LYS A 49 -3.33 8.88 25.76
C LYS A 49 -3.28 7.43 25.28
N MET A 50 -2.19 6.70 25.53
CA MET A 50 -2.07 5.28 25.23
C MET A 50 -3.10 4.45 26.00
N LEU A 51 -3.24 4.66 27.32
CA LEU A 51 -4.24 3.96 28.14
C LEU A 51 -5.67 4.22 27.65
N ARG A 52 -6.01 5.49 27.35
CA ARG A 52 -7.30 5.85 26.76
C ARG A 52 -7.54 5.17 25.41
N TRP A 53 -6.50 5.07 24.58
CA TRP A 53 -6.59 4.37 23.30
C TRP A 53 -6.82 2.87 23.50
N GLN A 54 -6.09 2.22 24.41
CA GLN A 54 -6.26 0.79 24.74
C GLN A 54 -7.68 0.51 25.23
N ALA A 55 -8.19 1.31 26.17
CA ALA A 55 -9.55 1.17 26.69
C ALA A 55 -10.61 1.30 25.58
N ARG A 56 -10.48 2.28 24.68
CA ARG A 56 -11.45 2.52 23.59
C ARG A 56 -11.26 1.63 22.36
N LYS A 57 -10.17 0.85 22.30
CA LYS A 57 -9.79 0.06 21.11
C LYS A 57 -10.84 -0.99 20.77
N ALA A 58 -11.38 -1.68 21.78
CA ALA A 58 -12.38 -2.72 21.61
C ALA A 58 -13.70 -2.16 21.07
N ASP A 59 -14.20 -1.08 21.69
CA ASP A 59 -15.44 -0.40 21.28
C ASP A 59 -15.33 0.19 19.88
N LYS A 60 -14.19 0.83 19.56
CA LYS A 60 -13.95 1.38 18.22
C LYS A 60 -13.98 0.27 17.16
N ARG A 61 -13.33 -0.86 17.42
CA ARG A 61 -13.38 -2.04 16.53
C ARG A 61 -14.80 -2.61 16.40
N ALA A 62 -15.59 -2.63 17.48
CA ALA A 62 -16.98 -3.09 17.44
C ALA A 62 -17.84 -2.17 16.56
N LYS A 63 -17.75 -0.85 16.73
CA LYS A 63 -18.45 0.15 15.90
C LYS A 63 -18.04 0.07 14.43
N GLU A 64 -16.75 -0.10 14.14
CA GLU A 64 -16.25 -0.27 12.77
C GLU A 64 -16.79 -1.55 12.11
N ARG A 65 -16.86 -2.66 12.85
CA ARG A 65 -17.45 -3.92 12.37
C ARG A 65 -18.95 -3.77 12.07
N GLU A 66 -19.70 -3.08 12.93
CA GLU A 66 -21.12 -2.83 12.72
C GLU A 66 -21.35 -1.95 11.48
N LYS A 67 -20.59 -0.87 11.34
CA LYS A 67 -20.65 0.03 10.16
C LYS A 67 -20.35 -0.72 8.86
N LEU A 68 -19.34 -1.60 8.87
CA LEU A 68 -19.01 -2.44 7.72
C LEU A 68 -20.13 -3.44 7.39
N ARG A 69 -20.76 -4.04 8.42
CA ARG A 69 -21.90 -4.96 8.23
C ARG A 69 -23.08 -4.22 7.61
N LYS A 70 -23.44 -3.04 8.11
CA LYS A 70 -24.50 -2.19 7.55
C LYS A 70 -24.23 -1.84 6.08
N ARG A 71 -23.02 -1.35 5.77
CA ARG A 71 -22.61 -1.03 4.39
C ARG A 71 -22.71 -2.24 3.44
N LYS A 72 -22.38 -3.44 3.90
CA LYS A 72 -22.51 -4.68 3.10
C LYS A 72 -23.96 -5.06 2.84
N ILE A 73 -24.83 -4.88 3.83
CA ILE A 73 -26.27 -5.15 3.69
C ILE A 73 -26.87 -4.15 2.69
N GLU A 74 -26.59 -2.86 2.86
CA GLU A 74 -27.06 -1.79 1.98
C GLU A 74 -26.58 -1.97 0.54
N ALA A 75 -25.30 -2.31 0.33
CA ALA A 75 -24.78 -2.60 -1.01
C ALA A 75 -25.48 -3.80 -1.66
N LYS A 76 -25.85 -4.83 -0.88
CA LYS A 76 -26.62 -5.97 -1.39
C LYS A 76 -28.05 -5.56 -1.78
N ILE A 77 -28.71 -4.76 -0.96
CA ILE A 77 -30.08 -4.27 -1.23
C ILE A 77 -30.08 -3.42 -2.52
N ASN A 78 -29.07 -2.57 -2.69
CA ASN A 78 -28.98 -1.66 -3.84
C ASN A 78 -28.26 -2.27 -5.05
N ASN A 79 -27.91 -3.57 -5.04
CA ASN A 79 -27.13 -4.24 -6.09
C ASN A 79 -25.82 -3.52 -6.46
N ILE A 80 -25.19 -2.83 -5.50
CA ILE A 80 -23.93 -2.10 -5.70
C ILE A 80 -22.77 -3.06 -5.45
N SER A 81 -21.89 -3.22 -6.45
CA SER A 81 -20.63 -3.96 -6.28
C SER A 81 -19.67 -3.19 -5.37
N LEU A 82 -19.19 -3.85 -4.31
CA LEU A 82 -18.20 -3.29 -3.38
C LEU A 82 -16.74 -3.52 -3.83
N GLY A 83 -16.56 -3.99 -5.07
CA GLY A 83 -15.26 -4.40 -5.60
C GLY A 83 -14.79 -5.77 -5.09
N PRO A 84 -13.62 -6.23 -5.56
CA PRO A 84 -13.15 -7.57 -5.27
C PRO A 84 -12.78 -7.75 -3.80
N SER A 85 -13.10 -8.92 -3.24
CA SER A 85 -12.75 -9.25 -1.85
C SER A 85 -11.25 -9.51 -1.70
N ARG A 86 -10.70 -9.39 -0.48
CA ARG A 86 -9.28 -9.74 -0.23
C ARG A 86 -8.96 -11.19 -0.59
N LYS A 87 -9.90 -12.13 -0.42
CA LYS A 87 -9.72 -13.55 -0.81
C LYS A 87 -9.66 -13.70 -2.33
N GLU A 88 -10.52 -12.98 -3.03
CA GLU A 88 -10.54 -12.97 -4.49
C GLU A 88 -9.26 -12.37 -5.06
N LEU A 89 -8.81 -11.23 -4.52
CA LEU A 89 -7.53 -10.63 -4.88
C LEU A 89 -6.38 -11.61 -4.64
N LYS A 90 -6.35 -12.35 -3.53
CA LYS A 90 -5.27 -13.35 -3.33
C LYS A 90 -5.21 -14.43 -4.42
N ARG A 91 -6.35 -14.79 -5.02
CA ARG A 91 -6.45 -15.81 -6.07
C ARG A 91 -6.12 -15.27 -7.46
N LYS A 92 -6.47 -14.01 -7.76
CA LYS A 92 -6.21 -13.37 -9.05
C LYS A 92 -4.82 -12.74 -9.07
N LYS A 93 -3.90 -13.33 -9.82
CA LYS A 93 -2.56 -12.78 -10.02
C LYS A 93 -2.51 -11.87 -11.25
N MET A 94 -1.64 -10.87 -11.24
CA MET A 94 -1.48 -9.94 -12.36
C MET A 94 -0.97 -10.67 -13.60
N ILE A 95 -0.15 -11.71 -13.44
CA ILE A 95 0.32 -12.54 -14.55
C ILE A 95 -0.84 -13.19 -15.35
N ASP A 96 -1.96 -13.48 -14.68
CA ASP A 96 -3.17 -14.06 -15.28
C ASP A 96 -4.07 -13.00 -15.95
N SER A 97 -3.72 -11.72 -15.86
CA SER A 97 -4.49 -10.62 -16.47
C SER A 97 -4.45 -10.68 -17.99
N ASN A 98 -5.53 -10.22 -18.64
CA ASN A 98 -5.56 -10.01 -20.08
C ASN A 98 -4.65 -8.84 -20.51
N CYS A 99 -4.32 -7.93 -19.59
CA CYS A 99 -3.39 -6.84 -19.88
C CYS A 99 -1.94 -7.28 -19.62
N LYS A 100 -1.16 -7.38 -20.71
CA LYS A 100 0.27 -7.73 -20.65
C LYS A 100 1.22 -6.53 -20.64
N ILE A 101 0.66 -5.31 -20.63
CA ILE A 101 1.46 -4.09 -20.51
C ILE A 101 2.19 -4.11 -19.16
N SER A 102 3.49 -3.83 -19.22
CA SER A 102 4.34 -3.67 -18.04
C SER A 102 4.51 -2.20 -17.70
N VAL A 103 4.37 -1.88 -16.41
CA VAL A 103 4.63 -0.55 -15.86
C VAL A 103 5.69 -0.66 -14.78
N VAL A 104 6.73 0.15 -14.93
CA VAL A 104 7.88 0.22 -14.02
C VAL A 104 7.82 1.52 -13.24
N ILE A 105 8.04 1.45 -11.93
CA ILE A 105 8.35 2.60 -11.09
C ILE A 105 9.86 2.60 -10.83
N ASP A 106 10.55 3.61 -11.37
CA ASP A 106 12.00 3.76 -11.27
C ASP A 106 12.38 4.51 -9.99
N LEU A 107 12.99 3.81 -9.02
CA LEU A 107 13.42 4.39 -7.74
C LEU A 107 14.88 4.85 -7.73
N SER A 108 15.49 5.12 -8.89
CA SER A 108 16.89 5.59 -8.97
C SER A 108 17.14 7.01 -8.44
N PHE A 109 16.13 7.67 -7.87
CA PHE A 109 16.19 9.07 -7.43
C PHE A 109 16.15 9.27 -5.91
N ASP A 110 16.40 8.22 -5.13
CA ASP A 110 16.37 8.25 -3.66
C ASP A 110 17.21 9.38 -3.04
N ASP A 111 18.33 9.75 -3.66
CA ASP A 111 19.21 10.82 -3.18
C ASP A 111 18.69 12.23 -3.42
N LEU A 112 17.69 12.39 -4.28
CA LEU A 112 17.07 13.69 -4.56
C LEU A 112 15.90 14.00 -3.62
N MET A 113 15.52 13.05 -2.75
CA MET A 113 14.37 13.20 -1.86
C MET A 113 14.79 13.22 -0.39
N ILE A 114 14.20 14.16 0.35
CA ILE A 114 14.26 14.13 1.82
C ILE A 114 13.35 13.00 2.35
N PRO A 115 13.56 12.52 3.59
CA PRO A 115 12.77 11.42 4.15
C PRO A 115 11.25 11.62 4.12
N LYS A 116 10.79 12.88 4.24
CA LYS A 116 9.36 13.22 4.13
C LYS A 116 8.80 12.98 2.73
N ASP A 117 9.58 13.24 1.70
CA ASP A 117 9.16 13.08 0.30
C ASP A 117 9.27 11.62 -0.12
N LEU A 118 10.29 10.90 0.36
CA LEU A 118 10.37 9.46 0.23
C LEU A 118 9.16 8.74 0.86
N ALA A 119 8.74 9.14 2.05
CA ALA A 119 7.53 8.62 2.68
C ALA A 119 6.24 8.94 1.88
N LYS A 120 6.22 10.03 1.10
CA LYS A 120 5.12 10.32 0.16
C LYS A 120 5.22 9.39 -1.04
N LEU A 121 6.40 9.26 -1.65
CA LEU A 121 6.66 8.36 -2.78
C LEU A 121 6.18 6.94 -2.49
N ILE A 122 6.61 6.36 -1.37
CA ILE A 122 6.17 5.02 -0.98
C ILE A 122 4.66 4.94 -0.88
N LYS A 123 3.97 5.92 -0.27
CA LYS A 123 2.50 5.94 -0.23
C LYS A 123 1.87 5.98 -1.63
N GLN A 124 2.48 6.67 -2.59
CA GLN A 124 2.02 6.67 -3.99
C GLN A 124 2.16 5.27 -4.60
N VAL A 125 3.29 4.59 -4.37
CA VAL A 125 3.50 3.18 -4.79
C VAL A 125 2.44 2.25 -4.18
N LEU A 126 2.14 2.39 -2.87
CA LEU A 126 1.09 1.61 -2.21
C LEU A 126 -0.29 1.83 -2.87
N ARG A 127 -0.59 3.07 -3.30
CA ARG A 127 -1.84 3.42 -3.98
C ARG A 127 -1.89 2.83 -5.38
N VAL A 128 -0.82 2.99 -6.19
CA VAL A 128 -0.73 2.38 -7.54
C VAL A 128 -1.00 0.87 -7.46
N TYR A 129 -0.34 0.18 -6.52
CA TYR A 129 -0.58 -1.24 -6.31
C TYR A 129 -2.05 -1.56 -5.98
N THR A 130 -2.62 -0.79 -5.04
CA THR A 130 -3.99 -1.00 -4.57
C THR A 130 -5.02 -0.83 -5.68
N GLU A 131 -4.86 0.19 -6.52
CA GLU A 131 -5.75 0.45 -7.66
C GLU A 131 -5.55 -0.57 -8.77
N ASN A 132 -4.31 -0.85 -9.15
CA ASN A 132 -4.03 -1.80 -10.23
C ASN A 132 -4.57 -3.20 -9.91
N ARG A 133 -4.41 -3.69 -8.68
CA ARG A 133 -4.97 -4.98 -8.24
C ARG A 133 -6.50 -5.06 -8.33
N ARG A 134 -7.20 -3.92 -8.36
CA ARG A 134 -8.66 -3.82 -8.42
C ARG A 134 -9.18 -3.46 -9.81
N ALA A 135 -8.29 -3.11 -10.74
CA ALA A 135 -8.66 -2.86 -12.12
C ALA A 135 -9.24 -4.12 -12.77
N THR A 136 -10.08 -3.93 -13.79
CA THR A 136 -10.66 -5.05 -14.55
C THR A 136 -9.58 -5.89 -15.23
N ASN A 137 -8.55 -5.21 -15.76
CA ASN A 137 -7.36 -5.85 -16.34
C ASN A 137 -6.10 -5.23 -15.72
N PRO A 138 -5.62 -5.75 -14.58
CA PRO A 138 -4.40 -5.27 -13.93
C PRO A 138 -3.19 -5.33 -14.87
N MET A 139 -2.35 -4.31 -14.87
CA MET A 139 -1.07 -4.29 -15.58
C MET A 139 0.01 -5.07 -14.80
N GLN A 140 1.09 -5.46 -15.46
CA GLN A 140 2.25 -6.07 -14.81
C GLN A 140 3.08 -4.97 -14.13
N LEU A 141 3.17 -4.98 -12.80
CA LEU A 141 3.88 -3.94 -12.06
C LEU A 141 5.29 -4.36 -11.67
N TYR A 142 6.21 -3.42 -11.82
CA TYR A 142 7.61 -3.53 -11.44
C TYR A 142 8.04 -2.30 -10.64
N VAL A 143 8.91 -2.52 -9.66
CA VAL A 143 9.61 -1.47 -8.92
C VAL A 143 11.10 -1.78 -9.04
N THR A 144 11.83 -0.95 -9.77
CA THR A 144 13.25 -1.16 -10.10
C THR A 144 14.13 -0.19 -9.36
N ASN A 145 15.43 -0.48 -9.27
CA ASN A 145 16.36 0.24 -8.38
C ASN A 145 15.84 0.23 -6.91
N PHE A 146 15.15 -0.84 -6.50
CA PHE A 146 14.54 -0.96 -5.18
C PHE A 146 15.60 -1.36 -4.14
N ASN A 147 16.39 -0.39 -3.71
CA ASN A 147 17.46 -0.58 -2.73
C ASN A 147 17.53 0.65 -1.80
N GLY A 148 18.50 0.67 -0.88
CA GLY A 148 18.80 1.84 -0.07
C GLY A 148 17.61 2.42 0.73
N LYS A 149 17.36 3.73 0.54
CA LYS A 149 16.43 4.49 1.37
C LYS A 149 14.98 4.08 1.08
N SER A 150 14.62 3.91 -0.18
CA SER A 150 13.27 3.50 -0.58
C SER A 150 12.88 2.13 -0.04
N LYS A 151 13.81 1.16 -0.07
CA LYS A 151 13.62 -0.16 0.55
C LYS A 151 13.37 -0.04 2.06
N THR A 152 14.21 0.73 2.76
CA THR A 152 14.07 1.00 4.20
C THR A 152 12.73 1.67 4.54
N GLU A 153 12.25 2.59 3.70
CA GLU A 153 10.95 3.23 3.90
C GLU A 153 9.79 2.27 3.64
N MET A 154 9.90 1.40 2.63
CA MET A 154 8.91 0.37 2.31
C MET A 154 8.76 -0.67 3.44
N GLU A 155 9.84 -1.05 4.11
CA GLU A 155 9.84 -2.02 5.21
C GLU A 155 8.96 -1.60 6.40
N LYS A 156 8.62 -0.31 6.51
CA LYS A 156 7.66 0.19 7.51
C LYS A 156 6.21 -0.26 7.23
N HIS A 157 5.95 -0.84 6.06
CA HIS A 157 4.64 -1.29 5.62
C HIS A 157 4.56 -2.82 5.61
N ASN A 158 4.10 -3.40 6.72
CA ASN A 158 4.03 -4.85 6.90
C ASN A 158 3.28 -5.58 5.78
N GLY A 159 3.92 -6.62 5.22
CA GLY A 159 3.32 -7.54 4.28
C GLY A 159 3.42 -7.13 2.82
N TYR A 160 4.24 -6.11 2.49
CA TYR A 160 4.57 -5.74 1.11
C TYR A 160 5.29 -6.87 0.36
N GLU A 161 6.00 -7.72 1.07
CA GLU A 161 6.73 -8.89 0.55
C GLU A 161 5.78 -9.93 -0.06
N ASN A 162 4.52 -9.93 0.39
CA ASN A 162 3.48 -10.82 -0.12
C ASN A 162 2.70 -10.19 -1.29
N TRP A 163 3.10 -9.02 -1.75
CA TRP A 163 2.44 -8.34 -2.83
C TRP A 163 2.77 -9.00 -4.15
N ASP A 164 1.73 -9.19 -4.94
CA ASP A 164 1.83 -9.54 -6.35
C ASP A 164 2.38 -8.35 -7.16
N ILE A 165 3.68 -8.07 -7.05
CA ILE A 165 4.43 -7.02 -7.75
C ILE A 165 5.91 -7.45 -7.80
N ASN A 166 6.63 -7.07 -8.85
CA ASN A 166 8.04 -7.43 -9.01
C ASN A 166 8.93 -6.34 -8.40
N PHE A 167 9.54 -6.61 -7.24
CA PHE A 167 10.58 -5.75 -6.66
C PHE A 167 11.95 -6.20 -7.18
N CYS A 168 12.69 -5.29 -7.80
CA CYS A 168 13.99 -5.56 -8.41
C CYS A 168 15.03 -4.54 -7.91
N GLU A 169 16.18 -5.02 -7.43
CA GLU A 169 17.28 -4.14 -7.03
C GLU A 169 18.01 -3.53 -8.24
N GLU A 170 17.93 -4.21 -9.38
CA GLU A 170 18.52 -3.82 -10.66
C GLU A 170 17.73 -2.72 -11.37
N SER A 171 18.40 -2.03 -12.31
CA SER A 171 17.77 -1.06 -13.20
C SER A 171 16.89 -1.73 -14.26
N TYR A 172 15.82 -1.06 -14.67
CA TYR A 172 14.90 -1.55 -15.71
C TYR A 172 15.58 -1.85 -17.05
N ILE A 173 16.71 -1.20 -17.36
CA ILE A 173 17.50 -1.44 -18.58
C ILE A 173 18.09 -2.86 -18.60
N ASN A 174 18.40 -3.41 -17.42
CA ASN A 174 18.97 -4.76 -17.31
C ASN A 174 17.89 -5.85 -17.26
N ILE A 175 16.62 -5.46 -17.05
CA ILE A 175 15.48 -6.38 -16.88
C ILE A 175 14.70 -6.51 -18.19
N PHE A 176 14.63 -5.44 -18.99
CA PHE A 176 13.85 -5.37 -20.22
C PHE A 176 14.70 -4.97 -21.43
N PRO A 177 14.37 -5.45 -22.64
CA PRO A 177 15.01 -4.97 -23.86
C PRO A 177 14.81 -3.47 -24.07
N ILE A 178 15.88 -2.78 -24.49
CA ILE A 178 15.91 -1.32 -24.67
C ILE A 178 14.82 -0.85 -25.64
N GLU A 179 14.61 -1.59 -26.72
CA GLU A 179 13.62 -1.30 -27.75
C GLU A 179 12.17 -1.36 -27.23
N ASN A 180 11.92 -2.04 -26.11
CA ASN A 180 10.59 -2.14 -25.51
C ASN A 180 10.33 -1.06 -24.45
N LEU A 181 11.36 -0.33 -24.01
CA LEU A 181 11.24 0.67 -22.95
C LEU A 181 10.75 2.00 -23.51
N ILE A 182 9.76 2.59 -22.81
CA ILE A 182 9.28 3.95 -23.04
C ILE A 182 9.25 4.69 -21.70
N TYR A 183 10.10 5.70 -21.53
CA TYR A 183 10.07 6.54 -20.33
C TYR A 183 9.00 7.63 -20.44
N LEU A 184 8.08 7.65 -19.49
CA LEU A 184 7.02 8.64 -19.39
C LEU A 184 7.55 9.93 -18.76
N THR A 185 7.53 11.04 -19.51
CA THR A 185 8.05 12.33 -19.05
C THR A 185 7.30 13.49 -19.71
N SER A 186 6.99 14.54 -18.95
CA SER A 186 6.21 15.70 -19.43
C SER A 186 6.94 16.57 -20.45
N GLU A 187 8.26 16.52 -20.47
CA GLU A 187 9.12 17.31 -21.36
C GLU A 187 9.43 16.63 -22.69
N SER A 188 8.88 15.43 -22.93
CA SER A 188 9.06 14.73 -24.20
C SER A 188 8.23 15.37 -25.30
N ASP A 189 8.82 15.63 -26.45
CA ASP A 189 8.10 16.10 -27.65
C ASP A 189 7.20 15.00 -28.27
N ASN A 190 7.46 13.73 -27.99
CA ASN A 190 6.64 12.61 -28.45
C ASN A 190 5.37 12.45 -27.59
N ILE A 191 4.21 12.27 -28.23
CA ILE A 191 2.93 12.03 -27.56
C ILE A 191 2.53 10.56 -27.68
N ILE A 192 2.19 9.92 -26.55
CA ILE A 192 1.72 8.53 -26.52
C ILE A 192 0.20 8.53 -26.60
N GLU A 193 -0.34 8.36 -27.80
CA GLU A 193 -1.81 8.33 -27.99
C GLU A 193 -2.45 7.01 -27.54
N LYS A 194 -1.71 5.90 -27.69
CA LYS A 194 -2.18 4.55 -27.37
C LYS A 194 -1.09 3.78 -26.67
N LEU A 195 -1.49 2.93 -25.73
CA LEU A 195 -0.59 1.99 -25.07
C LEU A 195 -0.45 0.73 -25.93
N ASP A 196 0.79 0.26 -26.08
CA ASP A 196 1.15 -0.95 -26.79
C ASP A 196 1.41 -2.08 -25.78
N HIS A 197 0.79 -3.23 -26.01
CA HIS A 197 0.91 -4.42 -25.17
C HIS A 197 2.32 -5.02 -25.13
N ASN A 198 3.18 -4.70 -26.10
CA ASN A 198 4.56 -5.18 -26.17
C ASN A 198 5.58 -4.21 -25.54
N LYS A 199 5.11 -3.06 -25.03
CA LYS A 199 5.98 -2.03 -24.45
C LYS A 199 5.94 -2.05 -22.93
N VAL A 200 7.03 -1.53 -22.37
CA VAL A 200 7.25 -1.34 -20.93
C VAL A 200 7.32 0.15 -20.67
N TYR A 201 6.38 0.66 -19.88
CA TYR A 201 6.27 2.08 -19.57
C TYR A 201 6.93 2.40 -18.24
N VAL A 202 7.93 3.26 -18.24
CA VAL A 202 8.70 3.64 -17.06
C VAL A 202 8.19 4.97 -16.51
N ILE A 203 7.88 5.00 -15.22
CA ILE A 203 7.48 6.20 -14.47
C ILE A 203 8.59 6.52 -13.47
N GLY A 204 9.05 7.77 -13.48
CA GLY A 204 10.02 8.24 -12.49
C GLY A 204 9.43 8.23 -11.08
N GLY A 205 10.03 7.43 -10.19
CA GLY A 205 9.70 7.36 -8.77
C GLY A 205 10.26 8.56 -8.01
N LEU A 206 9.72 9.75 -8.27
CA LEU A 206 10.23 11.00 -7.73
C LEU A 206 9.11 11.89 -7.19
N VAL A 207 9.33 12.45 -6.00
CA VAL A 207 8.52 13.52 -5.41
C VAL A 207 9.41 14.74 -5.20
N ASP A 208 9.44 15.64 -6.18
CA ASP A 208 10.33 16.81 -6.20
C ASP A 208 9.59 18.15 -6.27
N HIS A 209 8.26 18.13 -6.26
CA HIS A 209 7.45 19.34 -6.50
C HIS A 209 7.83 20.07 -7.81
N ASN A 210 8.31 19.34 -8.82
CA ASN A 210 8.84 19.83 -10.09
C ASN A 210 10.08 20.75 -9.96
N ALA A 211 10.91 20.52 -8.94
CA ALA A 211 12.19 21.20 -8.78
C ALA A 211 13.22 20.74 -9.84
N HIS A 212 13.16 19.48 -10.27
CA HIS A 212 14.10 18.86 -11.20
C HIS A 212 13.50 18.68 -12.60
N LYS A 213 13.10 19.79 -13.23
CA LYS A 213 12.50 19.80 -14.58
C LYS A 213 13.33 19.01 -15.58
N GLY A 214 12.68 18.14 -16.35
CA GLY A 214 13.28 17.34 -17.41
C GLY A 214 14.30 16.30 -16.93
N LEU A 215 14.34 15.96 -15.64
CA LEU A 215 15.27 14.94 -15.12
C LEU A 215 15.04 13.58 -15.79
N CYS A 216 13.79 13.12 -15.80
CA CYS A 216 13.38 11.86 -16.42
C CYS A 216 13.68 11.86 -17.93
N TYR A 217 13.34 12.95 -18.62
CA TYR A 217 13.68 13.15 -20.03
C TYR A 217 15.18 13.03 -20.32
N ARG A 218 16.03 13.78 -19.58
CA ARG A 218 17.49 13.72 -19.78
C ARG A 218 18.05 12.33 -19.49
N LYS A 219 17.51 11.63 -18.48
CA LYS A 219 17.90 10.25 -18.17
C LYS A 219 17.56 9.32 -19.33
N ALA A 220 16.33 9.38 -19.86
CA ALA A 220 15.90 8.58 -20.99
C ALA A 220 16.76 8.80 -22.25
N VAL A 221 17.03 10.07 -22.59
CA VAL A 221 17.90 10.43 -23.73
C VAL A 221 19.32 9.90 -23.53
N LYS A 222 19.89 10.05 -22.33
CA LYS A 222 21.24 9.56 -22.02
C LYS A 222 21.33 8.03 -22.12
N GLU A 223 20.26 7.33 -21.75
CA GLU A 223 20.19 5.87 -21.77
C GLU A 223 19.78 5.32 -23.15
N GLY A 224 19.45 6.18 -24.12
CA GLY A 224 19.09 5.77 -25.47
C GLY A 224 17.75 5.04 -25.57
N ILE A 225 16.86 5.23 -24.59
CA ILE A 225 15.51 4.63 -24.59
C ILE A 225 14.49 5.60 -25.17
N ALA A 226 13.39 5.06 -25.72
CA ALA A 226 12.29 5.89 -26.17
C ALA A 226 11.65 6.64 -24.98
N HIS A 227 11.09 7.81 -25.25
CA HIS A 227 10.40 8.62 -24.25
C HIS A 227 9.13 9.22 -24.85
N GLY A 228 8.13 9.50 -24.01
CA GLY A 228 6.85 10.06 -24.43
C GLY A 228 6.09 10.73 -23.30
N GLN A 229 5.26 11.71 -23.65
CA GLN A 229 4.30 12.32 -22.74
C GLN A 229 2.90 11.75 -22.95
N LEU A 230 2.09 11.77 -21.91
CA LEU A 230 0.67 11.41 -22.01
C LEU A 230 -0.10 12.47 -22.81
N PRO A 231 -1.19 12.11 -23.51
CA PRO A 231 -1.91 13.00 -24.44
C PRO A 231 -2.87 13.95 -23.71
N ILE A 232 -2.37 14.62 -22.67
CA ILE A 232 -3.18 15.35 -21.68
C ILE A 232 -3.57 16.75 -22.19
N SER A 233 -2.73 17.35 -23.04
CA SER A 233 -2.99 18.66 -23.64
C SER A 233 -4.30 18.72 -24.42
N ASN A 234 -4.79 17.59 -24.92
CA ASN A 234 -5.99 17.52 -25.76
C ASN A 234 -7.29 17.49 -24.94
N PHE A 235 -7.22 17.14 -23.66
CA PHE A 235 -8.40 16.93 -22.81
C PHE A 235 -8.54 17.96 -21.68
N PHE A 236 -7.51 18.77 -21.45
CA PHE A 236 -7.46 19.69 -20.33
C PHE A 236 -7.05 21.10 -20.77
N SER A 237 -7.96 22.08 -20.68
CA SER A 237 -7.60 23.51 -20.77
C SER A 237 -6.96 23.97 -19.45
N ILE A 238 -5.77 23.44 -19.15
CA ILE A 238 -5.17 23.60 -17.83
C ILE A 238 -4.53 25.00 -17.70
N LYS A 239 -5.01 25.79 -16.72
CA LYS A 239 -4.31 26.98 -16.17
C LYS A 239 -3.13 26.62 -15.25
N TYR A 240 -2.87 25.32 -15.04
CA TYR A 240 -1.92 24.75 -14.06
C TYR A 240 -0.77 23.97 -14.74
N ARG A 241 0.12 23.30 -13.99
CA ARG A 241 1.32 22.62 -14.54
C ARG A 241 1.01 21.21 -15.06
N LYS A 242 1.68 20.77 -16.14
CA LYS A 242 1.54 19.44 -16.78
C LYS A 242 2.39 18.33 -16.12
N VAL A 243 2.60 18.40 -14.81
CA VAL A 243 3.39 17.39 -14.07
C VAL A 243 2.49 16.74 -13.04
N PHE A 244 2.40 15.40 -13.09
CA PHE A 244 1.49 14.61 -12.27
C PHE A 244 2.24 13.76 -11.25
N THR A 245 1.57 13.43 -10.14
CA THR A 245 2.07 12.45 -9.19
C THR A 245 1.99 11.04 -9.78
N ILE A 246 2.80 10.11 -9.26
CA ILE A 246 2.90 8.73 -9.77
C ILE A 246 1.55 8.00 -9.79
N ASN A 247 0.68 8.28 -8.82
CA ASN A 247 -0.63 7.63 -8.67
C ASN A 247 -1.81 8.54 -9.09
N GLN A 248 -1.57 9.59 -9.87
CA GLN A 248 -2.61 10.57 -10.20
C GLN A 248 -3.87 9.87 -10.76
N GLU A 249 -5.01 10.16 -10.14
CA GLU A 249 -6.36 9.82 -10.62
C GLU A 249 -6.99 11.02 -11.31
#